data_AF-A0A258S8I1-F1
#
_entry.id   AF-A0A258S8I1-F1
#
_cell.length_a   1.000
_cell.length_b   1.000
_cell.length_c   1.000
_cell.angle_alpha   90.00
_cell.angle_beta   90.00
_cell.angle_gamma   90.00
#
_symmetry.space_group_name_H-M   'P 1'
#
loop_
_entity.id
_entity.type
_entity.pdbx_description
1 polymer ?
#
loop_
_entity_poly.entity_id
_entity_poly.type
_entity_poly.pdbx_seq_one_letter_code
_entity_poly.pdbx_strand_id
1 'polypeptide(L)'
;MSTLTPILADMIRLAARVASNCPGDGECLIQRLSEQNVSAEHIAEIIFLAREIRDRAHERTQTLADERTDARMNQLFGIVPGQPVAGAACCGGSTCCN
;
A
#
# COMPACT_ATOMS: atom_id res chain seq x y z
N MET A 1 -6.20 -25.57 23.67
CA MET A 1 -6.21 -25.20 22.25
C MET A 1 -7.02 -23.92 22.15
N SER A 2 -6.38 -22.78 21.88
CA SER A 2 -7.06 -21.49 21.87
C SER A 2 -8.03 -21.44 20.69
N THR A 3 -9.32 -21.55 20.96
CA THR A 3 -10.38 -21.48 19.95
C THR A 3 -10.54 -20.02 19.54
N LEU A 4 -10.14 -19.71 18.31
CA LEU A 4 -10.39 -18.39 17.72
C LEU A 4 -11.91 -18.17 17.70
N THR A 5 -12.40 -17.15 18.40
CA THR A 5 -13.83 -16.86 18.39
C THR A 5 -14.24 -16.37 16.99
N PRO A 6 -15.47 -16.66 16.54
CA PRO A 6 -15.93 -16.24 15.21
C PRO A 6 -15.83 -14.72 15.01
N ILE A 7 -16.12 -13.94 16.04
CA ILE A 7 -15.98 -12.47 16.05
C ILE A 7 -14.52 -12.06 15.78
N LEU A 8 -13.56 -12.68 16.48
CA LEU A 8 -12.14 -12.39 16.30
C LEU A 8 -11.66 -12.78 14.89
N ALA A 9 -12.13 -13.91 14.37
CA ALA A 9 -11.82 -14.33 13.00
C ALA A 9 -12.32 -13.31 11.96
N ASP A 10 -13.54 -12.79 12.13
CA ASP A 10 -14.12 -11.80 11.22
C ASP A 10 -13.43 -10.44 11.32
N MET A 11 -13.02 -10.02 12.52
CA MET A 11 -12.18 -8.82 12.71
C MET A 11 -10.82 -8.93 12.01
N ILE A 12 -10.15 -10.08 12.13
CA ILE A 12 -8.87 -10.33 11.44
C ILE A 12 -9.05 -10.34 9.92
N ARG A 13 -10.15 -10.93 9.41
CA ARG A 13 -10.47 -10.92 7.98
C ARG A 13 -10.71 -9.52 7.45
N LEU A 14 -11.40 -8.67 8.22
CA LEU A 14 -11.58 -7.26 7.88
C LEU A 14 -10.23 -6.54 7.79
N ALA A 15 -9.39 -6.68 8.81
CA ALA A 15 -8.05 -6.06 8.84
C ALA A 15 -7.21 -6.50 7.64
N ALA A 16 -7.16 -7.80 7.34
CA ALA A 16 -6.40 -8.36 6.22
C ALA A 16 -6.91 -7.84 4.86
N ARG A 17 -8.22 -7.69 4.69
CA ARG A 17 -8.81 -7.11 3.47
C ARG A 17 -8.42 -5.65 3.27
N VAL A 18 -8.54 -4.84 4.33
CA VAL A 18 -8.15 -3.42 4.28
C VAL A 18 -6.65 -3.30 3.99
N ALA A 19 -5.81 -4.11 4.65
CA ALA A 19 -4.37 -4.10 4.47
C ALA A 19 -3.93 -4.54 3.07
N SER A 20 -4.64 -5.49 2.45
CA SER A 20 -4.33 -6.01 1.11
C SER A 20 -4.89 -5.17 -0.04
N ASN A 21 -5.69 -4.14 0.24
CA ASN A 21 -6.41 -3.35 -0.76
C ASN A 21 -7.24 -4.23 -1.74
N CYS A 22 -7.77 -5.35 -1.25
CA CYS A 22 -8.51 -6.29 -2.08
C CYS A 22 -9.93 -5.75 -2.36
N PRO A 23 -10.30 -5.46 -3.62
CA PRO A 23 -11.62 -4.93 -3.94
C PRO A 23 -12.69 -6.03 -3.77
N GLY A 24 -13.69 -5.78 -2.92
CA GLY A 24 -14.89 -6.64 -2.79
C GLY A 24 -15.57 -6.57 -1.41
N ASP A 25 -16.90 -6.66 -1.39
CA ASP A 25 -17.88 -6.87 -0.30
C ASP A 25 -17.50 -6.42 1.13
N GLY A 26 -16.74 -5.34 1.30
CA GLY A 26 -16.35 -4.84 2.63
C GLY A 26 -17.58 -4.47 3.47
N GLU A 27 -18.65 -4.02 2.81
CA GLU A 27 -19.92 -3.65 3.43
C GLU A 27 -20.62 -4.84 4.09
N CYS A 28 -20.57 -6.03 3.47
CA CYS A 28 -21.16 -7.25 4.04
C CYS A 28 -20.43 -7.69 5.33
N LEU A 29 -19.11 -7.47 5.42
CA LEU A 29 -18.33 -7.81 6.61
C LEU A 29 -18.58 -6.84 7.77
N ILE A 30 -18.64 -5.53 7.49
CA ILE A 30 -18.91 -4.50 8.51
C ILE A 30 -20.33 -4.69 9.07
N GLN A 31 -21.31 -4.92 8.20
CA GLN A 31 -22.69 -5.19 8.61
C GLN A 31 -22.78 -6.45 9.50
N ARG A 32 -22.09 -7.52 9.12
CA ARG A 32 -22.02 -8.75 9.92
C ARG A 32 -21.37 -8.55 11.30
N LEU A 33 -20.34 -7.71 11.40
CA LEU A 33 -19.73 -7.37 12.69
C LEU A 33 -20.64 -6.49 13.55
N SER A 34 -21.41 -5.60 12.93
CA SER A 34 -22.44 -4.81 13.61
C SER A 34 -23.56 -5.71 14.18
N GLU A 35 -24.00 -6.73 13.44
CA GLU A 35 -24.99 -7.73 13.90
C GLU A 35 -24.46 -8.57 15.08
N GLN A 36 -23.14 -8.70 15.21
CA GLN A 36 -22.47 -9.39 16.32
C GLN A 36 -22.23 -8.50 17.56
N ASN A 37 -22.85 -7.32 17.64
CA ASN A 37 -22.70 -6.33 18.72
C ASN A 37 -21.26 -5.81 18.92
N VAL A 38 -20.43 -5.79 17.86
CA VAL A 38 -19.12 -5.13 17.92
C VAL A 38 -19.32 -3.62 17.84
N SER A 39 -18.70 -2.86 18.76
CA SER A 39 -18.74 -1.40 18.73
C SER A 39 -18.15 -0.87 17.42
N ALA A 40 -18.83 0.11 16.81
CA ALA A 40 -18.37 0.79 15.62
C ALA A 40 -16.98 1.43 15.81
N GLU A 41 -16.67 1.89 17.03
CA GLU A 41 -15.35 2.44 17.38
C GLU A 41 -14.25 1.37 17.24
N HIS A 42 -14.54 0.14 17.67
CA HIS A 42 -13.60 -0.98 17.59
C HIS A 42 -13.34 -1.39 16.13
N ILE A 43 -14.40 -1.38 15.30
CA ILE A 43 -14.27 -1.64 13.86
C ILE A 43 -13.44 -0.53 13.20
N ALA A 44 -13.68 0.74 13.57
CA ALA A 44 -12.95 1.88 13.04
C ALA A 44 -11.45 1.83 13.41
N GLU A 45 -11.13 1.46 14.65
CA GLU A 45 -9.75 1.32 15.13
C GLU A 45 -9.00 0.23 14.36
N ILE A 46 -9.62 -0.92 14.13
CA ILE A 46 -9.04 -2.01 13.33
C ILE A 46 -8.79 -1.56 11.88
N ILE A 47 -9.75 -0.85 11.28
CA ILE A 47 -9.60 -0.30 9.93
C ILE A 47 -8.45 0.71 9.88
N PHE A 48 -8.33 1.57 10.90
CA PHE A 48 -7.26 2.55 11.00
C PHE A 48 -5.89 1.86 11.05
N LEU A 49 -5.71 0.89 11.94
CA LEU A 49 -4.47 0.12 12.06
C LEU A 49 -4.11 -0.61 10.76
N ALA A 50 -5.11 -1.22 10.11
CA ALA A 50 -4.91 -1.92 8.85
C ALA A 50 -4.47 -0.96 7.70
N ARG A 51 -5.00 0.26 7.67
CA ARG A 51 -4.58 1.30 6.71
C ARG A 51 -3.16 1.75 7.01
N GLU A 52 -2.81 2.02 8.26
CA GLU A 52 -1.45 2.42 8.65
C GLU A 52 -0.41 1.36 8.25
N ILE A 53 -0.72 0.07 8.38
CA ILE A 53 0.17 -1.02 7.95
C ILE A 53 0.34 -1.01 6.42
N ARG A 54 -0.75 -0.86 5.67
CA ARG A 54 -0.72 -0.81 4.21
C ARG A 54 0.07 0.39 3.70
N ASP A 55 -0.17 1.56 4.28
CA ASP A 55 0.44 2.81 3.85
C ASP A 55 1.95 2.78 4.11
N ARG A 56 2.39 2.27 5.28
CA ARG A 56 3.82 2.01 5.54
C ARG A 56 4.45 0.98 4.61
N ALA A 57 3.68 -0.04 4.19
CA ALA A 57 4.17 -1.01 3.21
C ALA A 57 4.34 -0.37 1.82
N HIS A 58 3.42 0.52 1.42
CA HIS A 58 3.53 1.30 0.18
C HIS A 58 4.72 2.25 0.22
N GLU A 59 4.91 3.01 1.31
CA GLU A 59 6.06 3.90 1.49
C GLU A 59 7.38 3.16 1.30
N ARG A 60 7.58 2.04 2.00
CA ARG A 60 8.79 1.22 1.85
C ARG A 60 8.99 0.70 0.43
N THR A 61 7.90 0.29 -0.22
CA THR A 61 7.95 -0.22 -1.60
C THR A 61 8.33 0.90 -2.58
N GLN A 62 7.79 2.10 -2.38
CA GLN A 62 8.13 3.28 -3.18
C GLN A 62 9.59 3.68 -2.99
N THR A 63 10.08 3.78 -1.74
CA THR A 63 11.49 4.09 -1.47
C THR A 63 12.44 3.12 -2.16
N LEU A 64 12.16 1.80 -2.09
CA LEU A 64 12.98 0.79 -2.78
C LEU A 64 12.89 0.89 -4.31
N ALA A 65 11.74 1.29 -4.85
CA ALA A 65 11.57 1.50 -6.29
C ALA A 65 12.35 2.73 -6.76
N ASP A 66 12.31 3.82 -5.99
CA ASP A 66 13.06 5.04 -6.25
C ASP A 66 14.57 4.76 -6.18
N GLU A 67 15.07 4.08 -5.14
CA GLU A 67 16.48 3.68 -5.02
C GLU A 67 16.94 2.82 -6.21
N ARG A 68 16.11 1.88 -6.67
CA ARG A 68 16.42 1.05 -7.87
C ARG A 68 16.41 1.88 -9.13
N THR A 69 15.50 2.85 -9.23
CA THR A 69 15.40 3.75 -10.39
C THR A 69 16.62 4.67 -10.42
N ASP A 70 17.00 5.25 -9.30
CA ASP A 70 18.19 6.08 -9.14
C ASP A 70 19.47 5.28 -9.44
N ALA A 71 19.58 4.06 -8.91
CA ALA A 71 20.70 3.18 -9.22
C ALA A 71 20.78 2.86 -10.73
N ARG A 72 19.63 2.60 -11.37
CA ARG A 72 19.55 2.35 -12.81
C ARG A 72 19.88 3.59 -13.62
N MET A 73 19.41 4.77 -13.21
CA MET A 73 19.70 6.04 -13.88
C MET A 73 21.18 6.40 -13.73
N ASN A 74 21.79 6.19 -12.56
CA ASN A 74 23.22 6.39 -12.36
C ASN A 74 24.07 5.44 -13.23
N GLN A 75 23.62 4.20 -13.43
CA GLN A 75 24.28 3.26 -14.34
C GLN A 75 24.12 3.63 -15.82
N LEU A 76 22.93 4.08 -16.23
CA LEU A 76 22.64 4.44 -17.63
C LEU A 76 23.28 5.76 -18.06
N PHE A 77 23.28 6.76 -17.18
CA PHE A 77 23.77 8.10 -17.49
C PHE A 77 25.20 8.35 -16.99
N GLY A 78 25.82 7.40 -16.28
CA GLY A 78 27.18 7.54 -15.77
C GLY A 78 27.38 8.78 -14.90
N ILE A 79 26.31 9.26 -14.25
CA ILE A 79 26.35 10.49 -13.46
C ILE A 79 27.05 10.17 -12.14
N VAL A 80 28.35 10.40 -12.12
CA VAL A 80 29.12 10.56 -10.88
C VAL A 80 28.58 11.83 -10.20
N PRO A 81 28.17 11.78 -8.92
CA PRO A 81 27.69 12.97 -8.22
C PRO A 81 28.81 14.01 -8.19
N GLY A 82 28.64 15.10 -8.95
CA GLY A 82 29.63 16.18 -9.06
C GLY A 82 29.95 16.68 -10.47
N GLN A 83 29.39 16.13 -11.56
CA GLN A 83 29.61 16.65 -12.91
C GLN A 83 28.36 17.32 -13.51
N PRO A 84 28.47 18.53 -14.10
CA PRO A 84 27.36 19.18 -14.75
C PRO A 84 27.05 18.46 -16.07
N VAL A 85 25.82 17.95 -16.20
CA VAL A 85 25.32 17.32 -17.43
C VAL A 85 25.13 18.41 -18.49
N ALA A 86 26.07 18.49 -19.44
CA ALA A 86 25.93 19.32 -20.62
C ALA A 86 24.98 18.65 -21.61
N GLY A 87 23.77 19.21 -21.75
CA GLY A 87 22.96 19.16 -22.96
C GLY A 87 22.40 17.80 -23.39
N ALA A 88 21.15 17.54 -23.05
CA ALA A 88 20.21 16.83 -23.95
C ALA A 88 18.77 17.15 -23.51
N ALA A 89 18.20 18.18 -24.15
CA ALA A 89 16.78 18.43 -24.08
C ALA A 89 16.03 17.29 -24.76
N CYS A 90 15.17 16.59 -24.01
CA CYS A 90 14.06 15.81 -24.55
C CYS A 90 12.78 16.17 -23.79
N CYS A 91 12.40 17.44 -23.85
CA CYS A 91 11.00 17.84 -23.75
C CYS A 91 10.47 17.92 -25.19
N GLY A 92 9.65 16.94 -25.61
CA GLY A 92 9.06 16.98 -26.93
C GLY A 92 8.33 15.69 -27.31
N GLY A 93 7.08 15.59 -26.88
CA GLY A 93 5.96 14.98 -27.61
C GLY A 93 6.09 13.56 -28.18
N SER A 94 5.19 12.68 -27.73
CA SER A 94 4.85 11.34 -28.25
C SER A 94 5.92 10.27 -27.97
N THR A 95 5.61 9.13 -27.35
CA THR A 95 4.55 8.18 -27.69
C THR A 95 4.18 7.27 -26.51
N CYS A 96 2.99 6.69 -26.62
CA CYS A 96 2.17 6.01 -25.61
C CYS A 96 2.69 4.67 -25.07
N CYS A 97 2.06 4.29 -23.95
CA CYS A 97 1.92 2.98 -23.34
C CYS A 97 1.97 1.77 -24.27
N ASN A 98 2.56 0.68 -23.77
CA ASN A 98 2.05 -0.67 -23.99
C ASN A 98 2.02 -1.38 -22.63
#